data_AF-A0A916GW40-F1
#
_entry.id   AF-A0A916GW40-F1
#
_cell.length_a   1.000
_cell.length_b   1.000
_cell.length_c   1.000
_cell.angle_alpha   90.00
_cell.angle_beta   90.00
_cell.angle_gamma   90.00
#
_symmetry.space_group_name_H-M   'P 1'
#
loop_
_entity.id
_entity.type
_entity.pdbx_description
1 polymer ?
#
loop_
_entity_poly.entity_id
_entity_poly.type
_entity_poly.pdbx_seq_one_letter_code
_entity_poly.pdbx_strand_id
1 'polypeptide(L)' 'MERWEYTSWRVNVAGFFGPSFDPAEIDRVLNQAGAEGWELASVTDLNWNQGGSKFLLYTFKRPRAAPRSDAR' A
#
# COMPACT_ATOMS: atom_id res chain seq x y z
N MET A 1 -24.60 -7.39 0.04
CA MET A 1 -23.33 -7.25 0.77
C MET A 1 -22.37 -6.47 -0.11
N GLU A 2 -21.77 -5.43 0.44
CA GLU A 2 -20.70 -4.68 -0.22
C GLU A 2 -19.48 -5.60 -0.40
N ARG A 3 -18.89 -5.60 -1.59
CA ARG A 3 -17.65 -6.35 -1.87
C ARG A 3 -16.50 -5.37 -1.93
N TRP A 4 -15.34 -5.81 -1.46
CA TRP A 4 -14.12 -5.01 -1.41
C TRP A 4 -13.06 -5.59 -2.35
N GLU A 5 -12.26 -4.70 -2.91
CA GLU A 5 -11.01 -5.00 -3.60
C GLU A 5 -9.85 -4.54 -2.71
N TYR A 6 -8.75 -5.31 -2.67
CA TYR A 6 -7.56 -5.01 -1.88
C TYR A 6 -6.32 -5.05 -2.76
N THR A 7 -5.36 -4.19 -2.45
CA THR A 7 -4.02 -4.20 -3.05
C THR A 7 -2.96 -3.85 -2.01
N SER A 8 -1.71 -4.22 -2.26
CA SER A 8 -0.60 -3.94 -1.35
C SER A 8 0.60 -3.38 -2.09
N TRP A 9 1.13 -2.25 -1.61
CA TRP A 9 2.27 -1.55 -2.19
C TRP A 9 3.44 -1.56 -1.22
N ARG A 10 4.66 -1.71 -1.76
CA ARG A 10 5.89 -1.79 -0.98
C ARG A 10 6.68 -0.51 -1.15
N VAL A 11 7.06 0.11 -0.04
CA VAL A 11 8.05 1.20 -0.03
C VAL A 11 9.33 0.63 0.56
N ASN A 12 10.43 0.78 -0.17
CA ASN A 12 11.72 0.28 0.26
C ASN A 12 12.27 1.15 1.39
N VAL A 13 12.90 0.50 2.36
CA VAL A 13 13.75 1.19 3.32
C VAL A 13 15.15 1.22 2.72
N ALA A 14 15.63 2.41 2.35
CA ALA A 14 16.96 2.63 1.80
C ALA A 14 17.83 3.35 2.83
N GLY A 15 19.16 3.24 2.75
CA GLY A 15 20.06 3.98 3.62
C GLY A 15 21.36 3.26 3.91
N PHE A 16 22.48 3.97 3.76
CA PHE A 16 23.83 3.43 3.96
C PHE A 16 24.23 3.36 5.45
N PHE A 17 23.55 4.14 6.31
CA PHE A 17 23.83 4.26 7.75
C PHE A 17 22.68 3.77 8.64
N GLY A 18 21.73 3.01 8.09
CA GLY A 18 20.57 2.50 8.81
C GLY A 18 19.28 2.60 7.98
N PRO A 19 18.16 2.07 8.52
CA PRO A 19 16.88 2.17 7.85
C PRO A 19 16.45 3.64 7.75
N SER A 20 16.39 4.17 6.53
CA SER A 20 15.83 5.49 6.24
C SER A 20 14.61 5.35 5.33
N PHE A 21 13.58 6.11 5.64
CA PHE A 21 12.40 6.27 4.81
C PHE A 21 12.50 7.63 4.14
N ASP A 22 12.17 7.72 2.85
CA ASP A 22 11.94 9.00 2.19
C ASP A 22 10.47 9.41 2.41
N PRO A 23 10.18 10.42 3.25
CA PRO A 23 8.81 10.88 3.48
C PRO A 23 8.13 11.32 2.18
N ALA A 24 8.88 11.87 1.22
CA ALA A 24 8.32 12.31 -0.05
C ALA A 24 7.88 11.13 -0.94
N GLU A 25 8.55 9.97 -0.84
CA GLU A 25 8.10 8.75 -1.50
C GLU A 25 6.81 8.23 -0.87
N ILE A 26 6.74 8.21 0.47
CA ILE A 26 5.54 7.79 1.20
C ILE A 26 4.36 8.70 0.83
N ASP A 27 4.53 10.01 0.87
CA ASP A 27 3.49 10.97 0.51
C ASP A 27 3.02 10.77 -0.93
N ARG A 28 3.94 10.53 -1.87
CA ARG A 28 3.60 10.25 -3.28
C ARG A 28 2.73 9.00 -3.41
N VAL A 29 3.12 7.92 -2.74
CA VAL A 29 2.40 6.64 -2.73
C VAL A 29 1.00 6.80 -2.14
N LEU A 30 0.87 7.47 -0.99
CA LEU A 30 -0.43 7.68 -0.33
C LEU A 30 -1.35 8.58 -1.15
N ASN A 31 -0.83 9.67 -1.73
CA ASN A 31 -1.63 10.57 -2.55
C ASN A 31 -2.05 9.91 -3.88
N GLN A 32 -1.18 9.10 -4.50
CA GLN A 32 -1.55 8.32 -5.67
C GLN A 32 -2.68 7.33 -5.36
N ALA A 33 -2.58 6.59 -4.25
CA ALA A 33 -3.64 5.69 -3.80
C ALA A 33 -4.97 6.43 -3.63
N GLY A 34 -4.95 7.56 -2.93
CA GLY A 34 -6.15 8.39 -2.72
C GLY A 34 -6.77 8.89 -4.02
N ALA A 35 -5.94 9.33 -4.99
CA ALA A 35 -6.41 9.77 -6.30
C ALA A 35 -7.07 8.64 -7.12
N GLU A 36 -6.63 7.40 -6.93
CA GLU A 36 -7.20 6.20 -7.56
C GLU A 36 -8.42 5.63 -6.80
N GLY A 37 -8.85 6.28 -5.72
CA GLY A 37 -9.99 5.88 -4.90
C GLY A 37 -9.71 4.76 -3.91
N TRP A 38 -8.43 4.51 -3.59
CA TRP A 38 -8.02 3.56 -2.57
C TRP A 38 -7.99 4.22 -1.18
N GLU A 39 -8.49 3.51 -0.18
CA GLU A 39 -8.40 3.85 1.24
C GLU A 39 -7.29 3.03 1.90
N LEU A 40 -6.43 3.67 2.70
CA LEU A 40 -5.40 2.96 3.47
C LEU A 40 -6.05 2.09 4.56
N ALA A 41 -5.82 0.78 4.51
CA ALA A 41 -6.37 -0.18 5.46
C ALA A 41 -5.36 -0.56 6.56
N SER A 42 -4.08 -0.72 6.21
CA SER A 42 -3.02 -1.02 7.18
C SER A 42 -1.63 -0.69 6.64
N VAL A 43 -0.67 -0.55 7.57
CA VAL A 43 0.76 -0.48 7.27
C VAL A 43 1.45 -1.55 8.12
N THR A 44 2.32 -2.35 7.51
CA THR A 44 3.07 -3.42 8.19
C THR A 44 4.56 -3.28 7.90
N ASP A 45 5.37 -3.32 8.95
CA ASP A 45 6.83 -3.41 8.82
C ASP A 45 7.23 -4.85 8.48
N LEU A 46 7.94 -5.02 7.36
CA LEU A 46 8.52 -6.30 6.99
C LEU A 46 10.02 -6.29 7.26
N ASN A 47 10.40 -6.99 8.31
CA ASN A 47 11.77 -7.12 8.75
C ASN A 47 12.48 -8.26 8.00
N TRP A 48 13.70 -8.00 7.51
CA TRP A 48 14.59 -9.06 7.05
C TRP A 48 15.38 -9.57 8.26
N ASN A 49 15.63 -10.88 8.28
CA ASN A 49 16.32 -11.63 9.34
C ASN A 49 17.35 -10.80 10.14
N GLN A 50 17.24 -10.83 11.47
CA GLN A 50 18.09 -10.09 12.44
C GLN A 50 17.84 -8.56 12.59
N GLY A 51 16.56 -8.14 12.64
CA GLY A 51 16.17 -6.87 13.27
C GLY A 51 16.19 -5.61 12.39
N GLY A 52 16.46 -5.74 11.09
CA GLY A 52 16.36 -4.63 10.14
C GLY A 52 15.05 -4.62 9.36
N SER A 53 14.26 -3.56 9.46
CA SER A 53 13.11 -3.32 8.57
C SER A 53 13.60 -3.07 7.15
N LYS A 54 13.18 -3.91 6.20
CA LYS A 54 13.61 -3.76 4.79
C LYS A 54 12.57 -3.03 3.95
N PHE A 55 11.29 -3.19 4.26
CA PHE A 55 10.20 -2.54 3.52
C PHE A 55 9.02 -2.24 4.45
N LEU A 56 8.25 -1.20 4.12
CA LEU A 56 6.88 -1.03 4.60
C LEU A 56 5.91 -1.56 3.55
N LEU A 57 4.96 -2.38 4.01
CA LEU A 57 3.85 -2.86 3.20
C LEU A 57 2.60 -2.05 3.54
N TYR A 58 2.12 -1.27 2.58
CA TYR A 58 0.87 -0.52 2.67
C TYR A 58 -0.23 -1.35 2.05
N THR A 59 -1.27 -1.67 2.80
CA THR A 59 -2.46 -2.35 2.28
C THR A 59 -3.57 -1.35 2.11
N PHE A 60 -4.19 -1.36 0.94
CA PHE A 60 -5.30 -0.51 0.61
C PHE A 60 -6.54 -1.32 0.28
N LYS A 61 -7.71 -0.69 0.42
CA LYS A 61 -9.00 -1.25 0.05
C LYS A 61 -9.84 -0.23 -0.71
N ARG A 62 -10.77 -0.71 -1.54
CA ARG A 62 -11.84 0.13 -2.11
C ARG A 62 -13.09 -0.71 -2.40
N PRO A 63 -14.28 -0.11 -2.49
CA PRO A 63 -15.48 -0.83 -2.91
C PRO A 63 -15.28 -1.42 -4.31
N ARG A 64 -15.49 -2.73 -4.45
CA ARG A 64 -15.47 -3.39 -5.75
C ARG A 64 -16.76 -3.03 -6.47
N ALA A 65 -16.64 -2.27 -7.56
CA ALA A 65 -17.76 -2.03 -8.45
C ALA A 65 -18.47 -3.36 -8.75
N ALA A 66 -19.81 -3.35 -8.68
CA ALA A 66 -20.57 -4.53 -9.08
C ALA A 66 -20.15 -4.90 -10.51
N PRO A 67 -19.95 -6.19 -10.84
CA PRO A 67 -19.72 -6.58 -12.22
C PRO A 67 -20.90 -6.05 -13.01
N ARG A 68 -20.64 -5.20 -14.01
CA ARG A 68 -21.67 -4.74 -14.93
C ARG A 68 -22.25 -5.99 -15.57
N SER A 69 -23.53 -6.24 -15.32
CA SER A 69 -24.29 -7.31 -15.96
C SER A 69 -24.62 -6.90 -17.39
N ASP A 70 -23.59 -6.70 -18.21
CA ASP A 70 -23.74 -6.23 -19.59
C ASP A 70 -23.12 -7.29 -20.51
N ALA A 71 -23.85 -8.38 -20.75
CA ALA A 71 -23.77 -9.23 -21.94
C ALA A 71 -24.89 -10.29 -21.85
N ARG A 72 -26.04 -9.98 -22.47
CA ARG A 72 -26.99 -10.99 -22.97
C ARG A 72 -26.64 -11.30 -24.42
#